data_AF-R2S0W4-F1
#
_entry.id   AF-R2S0W4-F1
#
_cell.length_a   1.000
_cell.length_b   1.000
_cell.length_c   1.000
_cell.angle_alpha   90.00
_cell.angle_beta   90.00
_cell.angle_gamma   90.00
#
_symmetry.space_group_name_H-M   'P 1'
#
loop_
_entity.id
_entity.type
_entity.pdbx_description
1 polymer ?
#
loop_
_entity_poly.entity_id
_entity_poly.type
_entity_poly.pdbx_seq_one_letter_code
_entity_poly.pdbx_strand_id
1 'polypeptide(L)'
;MEDIQEKTLATDAQGEQLVSGRELHEFLEVGTAYKDWFPRMVAYGFDEGKDFSSFLSRSTGGRPSVDHAMKLDMAKEISMIQRTAKGKQARH
;
A
#
# COMPACT_ATOMS: atom_id res chain seq x y z
N MET A 1 8.60 -23.19 -6.16
CA MET A 1 9.31 -22.06 -5.54
C MET A 1 8.37 -20.89 -5.71
N GLU A 2 7.39 -20.86 -4.83
CA GLU A 2 6.10 -20.24 -5.07
C GLU A 2 6.22 -18.72 -5.25
N ASP A 3 5.62 -18.27 -6.35
CA ASP A 3 5.57 -16.93 -6.89
C ASP A 3 5.14 -15.88 -5.86
N ILE A 4 6.00 -14.88 -5.66
CA ILE A 4 5.70 -13.62 -4.98
C ILE A 4 4.81 -12.68 -5.84
N GLN A 5 4.02 -13.20 -6.79
CA GLN A 5 3.40 -12.38 -7.84
C GLN A 5 1.90 -12.09 -7.72
N GLU A 6 1.14 -12.62 -6.74
CA GLU A 6 -0.34 -12.54 -6.93
C GLU A 6 -1.21 -12.40 -5.67
N LYS A 7 -0.86 -11.53 -4.70
CA LYS A 7 -1.72 -11.41 -3.50
C LYS A 7 -1.98 -10.02 -2.90
N THR A 8 -1.79 -8.92 -3.62
CA THR A 8 -2.14 -7.57 -3.07
C THR A 8 -2.62 -6.53 -4.11
N LEU A 9 -2.91 -6.96 -5.35
CA LEU A 9 -3.17 -6.05 -6.47
C LEU A 9 -4.67 -5.99 -6.75
N ALA A 10 -5.29 -4.85 -6.46
CA ALA A 10 -6.61 -4.47 -6.95
C ALA A 10 -6.43 -3.77 -8.30
N THR A 11 -7.05 -4.30 -9.36
CA THR A 11 -6.96 -3.68 -10.69
C THR A 11 -8.12 -2.69 -10.88
N ASP A 12 -7.81 -1.43 -11.24
CA ASP A 12 -8.83 -0.46 -11.62
C ASP A 12 -9.44 -0.78 -13.00
N ALA A 13 -10.57 -0.15 -13.34
CA ALA A 13 -11.21 -0.18 -14.65
C ALA A 13 -10.26 0.17 -15.83
N GLN A 14 -9.16 0.87 -15.56
CA GLN A 14 -8.13 1.22 -16.55
C GLN A 14 -7.01 0.17 -16.69
N GLY A 15 -7.06 -0.93 -15.92
CA GLY A 15 -6.01 -1.94 -15.91
C GLY A 15 -4.78 -1.58 -15.07
N GLU A 16 -4.84 -0.47 -14.33
CA GLU A 16 -3.76 -0.08 -13.41
C GLU A 16 -3.80 -0.91 -12.13
N GLN A 17 -2.62 -1.38 -11.70
CA GLN A 17 -2.46 -2.13 -10.47
C GLN A 17 -2.40 -1.18 -9.27
N LEU A 18 -3.39 -1.29 -8.39
CA LEU A 18 -3.47 -0.59 -7.12
C LEU A 18 -3.20 -1.56 -5.98
N VAL A 19 -2.53 -1.07 -4.94
CA VAL A 19 -2.19 -1.83 -3.74
C VAL A 19 -2.94 -1.22 -2.57
N SER A 20 -3.51 -2.03 -1.69
CA SER A 20 -4.09 -1.53 -0.44
C SER A 20 -2.97 -1.14 0.52
N GLY A 21 -3.01 0.08 1.05
CA GLY A 21 -2.04 0.55 2.02
C GLY A 21 -2.03 -0.28 3.31
N ARG A 22 -3.17 -0.85 3.72
CA ARG A 22 -3.22 -1.77 4.85
C ARG A 22 -2.55 -3.10 4.55
N GLU A 23 -2.83 -3.68 3.38
CA GLU A 23 -2.18 -4.91 2.97
C GLU A 23 -0.67 -4.72 2.82
N LEU A 24 -0.22 -3.61 2.24
CA LEU A 24 1.20 -3.27 2.16
C LEU A 24 1.83 -3.16 3.55
N HIS A 25 1.15 -2.49 4.48
CA HIS A 25 1.61 -2.33 5.85
C HIS A 25 1.76 -3.69 6.57
N GLU A 26 0.77 -4.57 6.44
CA GLU A 26 0.81 -5.94 6.97
C GLU A 26 1.91 -6.76 6.28
N PHE A 27 2.06 -6.64 4.97
CA PHE A 27 3.05 -7.36 4.17
C PHE A 27 4.49 -6.95 4.47
N LEU A 28 4.71 -5.70 4.86
CA LEU A 28 5.99 -5.16 5.31
C LEU A 28 6.23 -5.42 6.81
N GLU A 29 5.22 -5.93 7.54
CA GLU A 29 5.25 -6.21 8.98
C GLU A 29 5.78 -5.02 9.80
N VAL A 30 5.35 -3.82 9.43
CA VAL A 30 5.79 -2.59 10.09
C VAL A 30 5.19 -2.54 11.50
N GLY A 31 6.04 -2.44 12.52
CA GLY A 31 5.60 -2.37 13.92
C GLY A 31 4.93 -1.06 14.33
N THR A 32 4.92 -0.05 13.44
CA THR A 32 4.21 1.22 13.67
C THR A 32 2.72 1.02 13.38
N ALA A 33 1.82 1.72 14.06
CA ALA A 33 0.41 1.63 13.70
C ALA A 33 0.16 2.28 12.33
N TYR A 34 -0.69 1.67 11.49
CA TYR A 34 -1.02 2.17 10.14
C TYR A 34 -1.39 3.67 10.12
N LYS A 35 -2.17 4.11 11.11
CA LYS A 35 -2.60 5.51 11.27
C LYS A 35 -1.45 6.51 11.41
N ASP A 36 -0.31 6.09 11.95
CA ASP A 36 0.87 6.94 12.18
C ASP A 36 1.90 6.73 11.07
N TRP A 37 1.93 5.52 10.50
CA TRP A 37 2.83 5.15 9.41
C TRP A 37 2.41 5.76 8.08
N PHE A 38 1.13 5.68 7.71
CA PHE A 38 0.65 6.08 6.40
C PHE A 38 0.85 7.59 6.11
N PRO A 39 0.49 8.52 7.02
CA PRO A 39 0.76 9.95 6.81
C PRO A 39 2.26 10.24 6.68
N ARG A 40 3.11 9.48 7.38
CA ARG A 40 4.57 9.60 7.24
C ARG A 40 5.04 9.14 5.86
N MET A 41 4.44 8.10 5.29
CA MET A 41 4.78 7.64 3.94
C MET A 41 4.39 8.71 2.91
N VAL A 42 3.17 9.24 3.00
CA VAL A 42 2.68 10.31 2.12
C VAL A 42 3.55 11.57 2.21
N ALA A 43 4.04 11.91 3.41
CA ALA A 43 4.92 13.06 3.64
C ALA A 43 6.28 13.00 2.91
N TYR A 44 6.67 11.87 2.33
CA TYR A 44 7.87 11.78 1.48
C TYR A 44 7.69 12.40 0.09
N GLY A 45 6.48 12.84 -0.28
CA GLY A 45 6.21 13.51 -1.54
C GLY A 45 5.11 12.88 -2.39
N PHE A 46 4.22 12.08 -1.79
CA PHE A 46 3.08 11.49 -2.51
C PHE A 46 1.84 12.37 -2.34
N ASP A 47 1.03 12.47 -3.40
CA ASP A 47 -0.19 13.26 -3.42
C ASP A 47 -1.45 12.39 -3.53
N GLU A 48 -2.47 12.74 -2.76
CA GLU A 48 -3.80 12.14 -2.89
C GLU A 48 -4.43 12.52 -4.24
N GLY A 49 -5.03 11.55 -4.92
CA GLY A 49 -5.60 11.68 -6.26
C GLY A 49 -4.59 11.50 -7.40
N LYS A 50 -3.28 11.51 -7.12
CA LYS A 50 -2.23 11.18 -8.10
C LYS A 50 -1.59 9.83 -7.85
N ASP A 51 -1.10 9.63 -6.62
CA ASP A 51 -0.31 8.47 -6.22
C ASP A 51 -1.14 7.48 -5.38
N PHE A 52 -2.09 7.99 -4.60
CA PHE A 52 -3.04 7.18 -3.85
C PHE A 52 -4.41 7.83 -3.77
N SER A 53 -5.42 7.05 -3.40
CA SER A 53 -6.79 7.50 -3.18
C SER A 53 -7.32 6.90 -1.88
N SER A 54 -7.87 7.74 -1.01
CA SER A 54 -8.56 7.27 0.19
C SER A 54 -9.97 6.78 -0.17
N PHE A 55 -10.35 5.60 0.30
CA PHE A 55 -11.69 5.07 0.11
C PHE A 55 -12.24 4.51 1.41
N LEU A 56 -13.55 4.68 1.59
CA LEU A 56 -14.25 4.10 2.73
C LEU A 56 -14.55 2.64 2.41
N SER A 57 -13.86 1.73 3.10
CA SER A 57 -14.20 0.32 3.02
C SER A 57 -15.58 0.09 3.66
N ARG A 58 -16.49 -0.58 2.95
CA ARG A 58 -17.85 -0.86 3.44
C ARG A 58 -17.75 -1.83 4.62
N SER A 59 -17.96 -1.31 5.83
CA SER A 59 -18.12 -2.15 7.01
C SER A 59 -19.58 -2.58 7.14
N THR A 60 -19.84 -3.89 7.15
CA THR A 60 -21.18 -4.50 7.27
C THR A 60 -21.76 -4.42 8.69
N GLY A 61 -21.16 -3.66 9.63
CA GLY A 61 -21.69 -3.56 11.00
C GLY A 61 -20.90 -2.73 12.00
N GLY A 62 -19.89 -1.94 11.57
CA GLY A 62 -19.07 -1.12 12.46
C GLY A 62 -18.65 0.22 11.83
N ARG A 63 -17.81 0.99 12.53
CA ARG A 63 -17.25 2.24 12.00
C ARG A 63 -16.45 1.91 10.73
N PRO A 64 -16.80 2.49 9.56
CA PRO A 64 -16.09 2.20 8.32
C PRO A 64 -14.62 2.52 8.52
N SER A 65 -13.77 1.55 8.20
CA SER A 65 -12.33 1.75 8.23
C SER A 65 -11.93 2.49 6.96
N VAL A 66 -11.15 3.56 7.13
CA VAL A 66 -10.53 4.24 5.99
C VAL A 66 -9.40 3.35 5.50
N ASP A 67 -9.48 2.98 4.23
CA ASP A 67 -8.43 2.31 3.48
C ASP A 67 -7.90 3.26 2.42
N HIS A 68 -6.69 3.00 1.96
CA HIS A 68 -6.05 3.81 0.93
C HIS A 68 -5.57 2.89 -0.18
N ALA A 69 -6.05 3.13 -1.40
CA ALA A 69 -5.55 2.47 -2.59
C ALA A 69 -4.40 3.30 -3.13
N MET A 70 -3.18 2.75 -3.12
CA MET A 70 -2.00 3.40 -3.69
C MET A 70 -1.62 2.75 -5.00
N LYS A 71 -0.99 3.50 -5.90
CA LYS A 71 -0.42 2.96 -7.13
C LYS A 71 0.73 2.02 -6.83
N LEU A 72 0.96 1.09 -7.75
CA LEU A 72 2.08 0.17 -7.67
C LEU A 72 3.43 0.89 -7.52
N ASP A 73 3.63 2.02 -8.21
CA ASP A 73 4.87 2.80 -8.12
C ASP A 73 5.09 3.36 -6.70
N MET A 74 4.06 3.97 -6.10
CA MET A 74 4.11 4.43 -4.71
C MET A 74 4.37 3.26 -3.73
N ALA A 75 3.71 2.12 -3.92
CA ALA A 75 3.93 0.94 -3.08
C ALA A 75 5.37 0.41 -3.16
N LYS A 76 6.00 0.45 -4.35
CA LYS A 76 7.40 0.11 -4.55
C LYS A 76 8.32 1.10 -3.83
N GLU A 77 8.07 2.40 -3.95
CA GLU A 77 8.86 3.42 -3.26
C GLU A 77 8.78 3.28 -1.74
N ILE A 78 7.58 3.07 -1.19
CA ILE A 78 7.38 2.81 0.24
C ILE A 78 8.15 1.55 0.68
N SER A 79 8.10 0.49 -0.13
CA SER A 79 8.85 -0.75 0.14
C SER A 79 10.37 -0.52 0.16
N MET A 80 10.88 0.39 -0.68
CA MET A 80 12.28 0.80 -0.68
C MET A 80 12.63 1.65 0.55
N ILE A 81 11.76 2.60 0.95
CA ILE A 81 11.94 3.46 2.13
C ILE A 81 12.02 2.63 3.41
N GLN A 82 11.15 1.62 3.55
CA GLN A 82 11.17 0.74 4.72
C GLN A 82 12.39 -0.19 4.77
N ARG A 83 13.19 -0.30 3.69
CA ARG A 83 14.38 -1.17 3.59
C ARG A 83 14.10 -2.60 4.06
N THR A 84 12.90 -3.12 3.83
CA THR A 84 12.53 -4.49 4.21
C THR A 84 13.29 -5.50 3.35
N ALA A 85 13.34 -6.76 3.81
CA ALA A 85 13.97 -7.86 3.05
C ALA A 85 13.42 -7.95 1.62
N LYS A 86 12.16 -7.56 1.39
CA LYS A 86 11.50 -7.51 0.09
C LYS A 86 11.92 -6.31 -0.77
N GLY A 87 12.18 -5.14 -0.17
CA GLY A 87 12.78 -3.99 -0.87
C GLY A 87 14.18 -4.28 -1.43
N LYS A 88 14.91 -5.23 -0.83
CA LYS A 88 16.16 -5.76 -1.40
C LYS A 88 15.96 -6.65 -2.63
N GLN A 89 14.83 -7.37 -2.74
CA GLN A 89 14.53 -8.21 -3.91
C GLN A 89 14.14 -7.37 -5.14
N ALA A 90 13.53 -6.19 -4.96
CA ALA A 90 13.19 -5.28 -6.07
C ALA A 90 14.42 -4.66 -6.79
N ARG A 91 15.64 -4.98 -6.35
CA ARG A 91 16.90 -4.53 -6.97
C ARG A 91 17.42 -5.51 -8.05
N HIS A 92 16.84 -6.70 -8.19
CA HIS A 92 17.31 -7.71 -9.15
C HIS A 92 16.18 -8.32 -9.97
#